data_AF-A0A968U7R7-F1
#
_entry.id   AF-A0A968U7R7-F1
#
_cell.length_a   1.000
_cell.length_b   1.000
_cell.length_c   1.000
_cell.angle_alpha   90.00
_cell.angle_beta   90.00
_cell.angle_gamma   90.00
#
_symmetry.space_group_name_H-M   'P 1'
#
loop_
_entity.id
_entity.type
_entity.pdbx_description
1 polymer ?
#
loop_
_entity_poly.entity_id
_entity_poly.type
_entity_poly.pdbx_seq_one_letter_code
_entity_poly.pdbx_strand_id
1 'polypeptide(L)'
;GVSFEEAKTVFDNGLAAIFDDETHSEGERREIIIGHSRNNRLLLISFTERPHAIRIISARLATRREREDYERNTFRADRPLR
;
A
#
# COMPACT_ATOMS: atom_id res chain seq x y z
N GLY A 1 7.03 -12.28 -9.04
CA GLY A 1 6.19 -11.08 -9.22
C GLY A 1 5.08 -11.04 -8.18
N VAL A 2 4.21 -10.03 -8.24
CA VAL A 2 2.99 -9.90 -7.44
C VAL A 2 1.84 -9.70 -8.42
N SER A 3 0.78 -10.50 -8.33
CA SER A 3 -0.39 -10.34 -9.20
C SER A 3 -1.28 -9.21 -8.68
N PHE A 4 -2.07 -8.60 -9.56
CA PHE A 4 -3.07 -7.63 -9.09
C PHE A 4 -4.14 -8.27 -8.22
N GLU A 5 -4.50 -9.53 -8.46
CA GLU A 5 -5.42 -10.26 -7.58
C GLU A 5 -4.87 -10.40 -6.15
N GLU A 6 -3.59 -10.71 -6.01
CA GLU A 6 -2.95 -10.74 -4.68
C GLU A 6 -2.86 -9.33 -4.08
N ALA A 7 -2.44 -8.34 -4.85
CA ALA A 7 -2.27 -6.97 -4.37
C ALA A 7 -3.57 -6.37 -3.83
N LYS A 8 -4.71 -6.61 -4.49
CA LYS A 8 -6.04 -6.14 -4.04
C LYS A 8 -6.36 -6.61 -2.62
N THR A 9 -5.88 -7.79 -2.21
CA THR A 9 -6.19 -8.33 -0.88
C THR A 9 -5.57 -7.54 0.27
N VAL A 10 -4.59 -6.67 0.01
CA VAL A 10 -3.99 -5.79 1.03
C VAL A 10 -4.97 -4.72 1.49
N PHE A 11 -5.91 -4.30 0.63
CA PHE A 11 -6.92 -3.31 0.99
C PHE A 11 -7.95 -3.85 2.01
N ASP A 12 -8.07 -5.19 2.12
CA ASP A 12 -8.88 -5.85 3.16
C ASP A 12 -8.13 -5.97 4.50
N ASN A 13 -6.85 -5.59 4.56
CA ASN A 13 -6.03 -5.73 5.75
C ASN A 13 -6.25 -4.56 6.70
N GLY A 14 -6.93 -4.81 7.82
CA GLY A 14 -7.21 -3.80 8.85
C GLY A 14 -5.98 -3.26 9.59
N LEU A 15 -4.79 -3.84 9.38
CA LEU A 15 -3.50 -3.36 9.89
C LEU A 15 -2.63 -2.75 8.79
N ALA A 16 -3.14 -2.59 7.56
CA ALA A 16 -2.39 -1.90 6.52
C ALA A 16 -2.25 -0.41 6.83
N ALA A 17 -1.11 0.16 6.47
CA ALA A 17 -0.84 1.58 6.62
C ALA A 17 -0.89 2.28 5.26
N ILE A 18 -1.57 3.42 5.19
CA ILE A 18 -1.64 4.29 4.00
C ILE A 18 -0.93 5.61 4.29
N PHE A 19 -0.11 6.06 3.34
CA PHE A 19 0.58 7.35 3.38
C PHE A 19 0.64 7.97 1.99
N ASP A 20 0.75 9.30 1.93
CA ASP A 20 0.86 10.02 0.67
C ASP A 20 2.23 9.75 0.00
N ASP A 21 2.23 9.60 -1.32
CA ASP A 21 3.46 9.46 -2.12
C ASP A 21 3.84 10.83 -2.70
N GLU A 22 4.36 11.73 -1.86
CA GLU A 22 4.69 13.10 -2.23
C GLU A 22 5.67 13.16 -3.42
N THR A 23 6.60 12.21 -3.50
CA THR A 23 7.64 12.17 -4.54
C THR A 23 7.08 11.87 -5.93
N HIS A 24 5.96 11.14 -6.02
CA HIS A 24 5.35 10.74 -7.29
C HIS A 24 3.97 11.35 -7.56
N SER A 25 3.54 12.31 -6.72
CA SER A 25 2.22 12.94 -6.82
C SER A 25 2.15 14.17 -7.74
N GLU A 26 3.22 14.47 -8.49
CA GLU A 26 3.21 15.52 -9.49
C GLU A 26 2.28 15.14 -10.67
N GLY A 27 1.11 15.77 -10.75
CA GLY A 27 0.12 15.59 -11.83
C GLY A 27 -1.00 14.59 -11.55
N GLU A 28 -0.76 13.56 -10.73
CA GLU A 28 -1.79 12.63 -10.25
C GLU A 28 -1.51 12.29 -8.79
N ARG A 29 -2.49 12.46 -7.89
CA ARG A 29 -2.34 12.09 -6.48
C ARG A 29 -2.09 10.59 -6.36
N ARG A 30 -0.97 10.22 -5.74
CA ARG A 30 -0.60 8.84 -5.45
C ARG A 30 -0.47 8.62 -3.97
N GLU A 31 -0.86 7.43 -3.57
CA GLU A 31 -0.79 6.96 -2.20
C GLU A 31 -0.07 5.61 -2.21
N ILE A 32 0.57 5.30 -1.10
CA ILE A 32 1.17 3.99 -0.87
C ILE A 32 0.40 3.29 0.23
N ILE A 33 0.07 2.02 0.01
CA ILE A 33 -0.42 1.11 1.05
C ILE A 33 0.63 0.02 1.28
N ILE A 34 0.95 -0.24 2.54
CA ILE A 34 1.77 -1.37 2.97
C ILE A 34 0.98 -2.26 3.94
N GLY A 35 0.94 -3.56 3.65
CA GLY A 35 0.21 -4.53 4.45
C GLY A 35 0.36 -5.95 3.93
N HIS A 36 -0.09 -6.91 4.73
CA HIS A 36 -0.09 -8.32 4.35
C HIS A 36 -1.21 -8.64 3.36
N SER A 37 -0.87 -9.36 2.30
CA SER A 37 -1.83 -10.02 1.41
C SER A 37 -2.45 -11.25 2.07
N ARG A 38 -3.51 -11.81 1.48
CA ARG A 38 -4.09 -13.11 1.90
C ARG A 38 -3.10 -14.28 1.85
N ASN A 39 -2.02 -14.15 1.08
CA ASN A 39 -0.93 -15.14 1.03
C ASN A 39 0.13 -14.92 2.12
N ASN A 40 -0.16 -14.07 3.12
CA ASN A 40 0.74 -13.69 4.20
C ASN A 40 2.07 -13.05 3.72
N ARG A 41 2.05 -12.36 2.57
CA ARG A 41 3.21 -11.63 2.04
C ARG A 41 3.01 -10.15 2.29
N LEU A 42 4.04 -9.50 2.85
CA LEU A 42 4.02 -8.04 3.04
C LEU A 42 4.32 -7.36 1.70
N LEU A 43 3.36 -6.56 1.23
CA LEU A 43 3.43 -5.89 -0.05
C LEU A 43 3.44 -4.38 0.14
N LEU A 44 4.15 -3.68 -0.74
CA LEU A 44 4.06 -2.24 -0.92
C LEU A 44 3.40 -1.96 -2.27
N ILE A 45 2.32 -1.19 -2.24
CA ILE A 45 1.47 -0.93 -3.40
C ILE A 45 1.32 0.57 -3.57
N SER A 46 1.65 1.10 -4.75
CA SER A 46 1.31 2.46 -5.15
C SER A 46 -0.05 2.43 -5.85
N PHE A 47 -0.96 3.31 -5.44
CA PHE A 47 -2.31 3.38 -5.98
C PHE A 47 -2.80 4.83 -6.05
N THR A 48 -3.93 5.02 -6.72
CA THR A 48 -4.68 6.27 -6.70
C THR A 48 -6.16 5.97 -6.46
N GLU A 49 -6.80 6.77 -5.62
CA GLU A 49 -8.23 6.72 -5.36
C GLU A 49 -8.98 7.53 -6.42
N ARG A 50 -10.01 6.92 -7.01
CA ARG A 50 -10.97 7.55 -7.94
C ARG A 50 -12.36 7.49 -7.30
N PRO A 51 -13.34 8.29 -7.76
CA PRO A 51 -14.65 8.42 -7.10
C PRO A 51 -15.36 7.10 -6.75
N HIS A 52 -15.15 6.03 -7.52
CA HIS A 52 -15.79 4.73 -7.31
C HIS A 52 -14.82 3.54 -7.42
N ALA A 53 -13.51 3.79 -7.40
CA ALA A 53 -12.53 2.73 -7.63
C ALA A 53 -11.16 3.07 -7.07
N ILE A 54 -10.41 2.03 -6.71
CA ILE A 54 -8.97 2.11 -6.48
C ILE A 54 -8.25 1.60 -7.72
N ARG A 55 -7.33 2.39 -8.25
CA ARG A 55 -6.44 1.95 -9.33
C ARG A 55 -5.06 1.64 -8.77
N ILE A 56 -4.68 0.38 -8.81
CA ILE A 56 -3.30 -0.04 -8.52
C ILE A 56 -2.40 0.42 -9.67
N ILE A 57 -1.34 1.14 -9.33
CA ILE A 57 -0.32 1.64 -10.27
C ILE A 57 0.85 0.65 -10.31
N SER A 58 1.30 0.19 -9.14
CA SER A 58 2.35 -0.81 -9.01
C SER A 58 2.20 -1.61 -7.71
N ALA A 59 2.73 -2.83 -7.69
CA ALA A 59 2.74 -3.69 -6.52
C ALA A 59 4.03 -4.51 -6.47
N ARG A 60 4.65 -4.59 -5.30
CA ARG A 60 5.85 -5.41 -5.08
C ARG A 60 5.90 -5.96 -3.66
N LEU A 61 6.81 -6.91 -3.44
CA LEU A 61 7.20 -7.29 -2.09
C LEU A 61 7.81 -6.07 -1.38
N ALA A 62 7.50 -5.91 -0.10
CA ALA A 62 8.22 -5.00 0.76
C ALA A 62 9.69 -5.42 0.83
N THR A 63 10.59 -4.44 0.82
CA THR A 63 12.01 -4.65 1.09
C THR A 63 12.21 -5.04 2.56
N ARG A 64 13.41 -5.53 2.91
CA ARG A 64 13.72 -5.85 4.32
C ARG A 64 13.52 -4.64 5.23
N ARG A 65 13.98 -3.46 4.80
CA ARG A 65 13.86 -2.22 5.57
C ARG A 65 12.39 -1.82 5.78
N GLU A 66 11.59 -1.83 4.72
CA GLU A 66 10.15 -1.52 4.81
C GLU A 66 9.40 -2.51 5.69
N ARG A 67 9.78 -3.79 5.65
CA ARG A 67 9.22 -4.78 6.58
C ARG A 67 9.51 -4.41 8.03
N GLU A 68 10.77 -4.14 8.34
CA GLU A 68 11.16 -3.75 9.70
C GLU A 68 10.44 -2.47 10.14
N ASP A 69 10.26 -1.50 9.25
CA ASP A 69 9.55 -0.25 9.53
C ASP A 69 8.04 -0.48 9.74
N TYR A 70 7.43 -1.43 9.04
CA TYR A 70 6.04 -1.86 9.24
C TYR A 70 5.86 -2.58 10.58
N GLU A 71 6.73 -3.53 10.90
CA GLU A 71 6.68 -4.30 12.15
C GLU A 71 6.95 -3.43 13.39
N ARG A 72 7.73 -2.34 13.24
CA ARG A 72 7.96 -1.35 14.30
C ARG A 72 6.88 -0.27 14.41
N ASN A 73 5.82 -0.33 13.58
CA ASN A 73 4.80 0.72 13.47
C ASN A 73 5.40 2.12 13.19
N THR A 74 6.49 2.17 12.42
CA THR A 74 7.14 3.42 12.05
C THR A 74 6.42 4.12 10.90
N PHE A 75 5.63 3.38 10.10
CA PHE A 75 4.75 4.00 9.12
C PHE A 75 3.68 4.81 9.83
N ARG A 76 3.82 6.13 9.77
CA ARG A 76 2.76 7.04 10.18
C ARG A 76 1.68 6.97 9.12
N ALA A 77 0.58 6.29 9.43
CA ALA A 77 -0.58 6.32 8.57
C ALA A 77 -1.17 7.74 8.62
N ASP A 78 -1.16 8.44 7.49
CA ASP A 78 -1.72 9.79 7.40
C ASP A 78 -3.25 9.76 7.38
N ARG A 79 -3.85 8.59 7.09
CA ARG A 79 -5.29 8.38 7.07
C ARG A 79 -5.69 6.92 7.33
N PRO A 80 -6.83 6.65 8.01
CA PRO A 80 -7.42 5.32 8.05
C PRO A 80 -7.98 4.92 6.67
N LEU A 81 -8.03 3.61 6.42
CA LEU A 81 -8.81 3.02 5.31
C LEU A 81 -10.27 3.47 5.44
N ARG A 82 -10.83 4.06 4.37
CA ARG A 82 -12.25 4.47 4.30
C ARG A 82 -13.11 3.36 3.72
#